data_AF-A0A0J7K3L8-F1
#
_entry.id   AF-A0A0J7K3L8-F1
#
_cell.length_a   1.000
_cell.length_b   1.000
_cell.length_c   1.000
_cell.angle_alpha   90.00
_cell.angle_beta   90.00
_cell.angle_gamma   90.00
#
_symmetry.space_group_name_H-M   'P 1'
#
loop_
_entity.id
_entity.type
_entity.pdbx_description
1 polymer ?
#
loop_
_entity_poly.entity_id
_entity_poly.type
_entity_poly.pdbx_seq_one_letter_code
_entity_poly.pdbx_strand_id
1 'polypeptide(L)'
;MKQLRRAEYARTQDLWRKNRSKCLRMILNDVTGVQVPPKDIMVPLWETVMRGGEDVSPGNCRPQPVIADLWTPISPKEIKKAMPSNTTLAGPDGVSARLLKRVPHTLPHTKLNCLLWKSTYTLAGFYNNLNTKEIRR
;
A
#
# COMPACT_ATOMS: atom_id res chain seq x y z
N MET A 1 23.33 -11.38 -12.72
CA MET A 1 21.87 -11.08 -12.77
C MET A 1 21.37 -10.00 -11.80
N LYS A 2 21.57 -10.08 -10.47
CA LYS A 2 21.01 -9.07 -9.53
C LYS A 2 21.62 -7.66 -9.67
N GLN A 3 22.94 -7.56 -9.91
CA GLN A 3 23.61 -6.26 -10.08
C GLN A 3 23.21 -5.56 -11.39
N LEU A 4 23.07 -6.30 -12.49
CA LEU A 4 22.60 -5.77 -13.78
C LEU A 4 21.20 -5.16 -13.65
N ARG A 5 20.25 -5.87 -13.04
CA ARG A 5 18.90 -5.34 -12.79
C ARG A 5 18.89 -4.08 -11.93
N ARG A 6 19.77 -3.99 -10.92
CA ARG A 6 19.90 -2.78 -10.09
C ARG A 6 20.45 -1.60 -10.88
N ALA A 7 21.43 -1.85 -11.75
CA ALA A 7 22.02 -0.83 -12.59
C ALA A 7 21.02 -0.31 -13.63
N GLU A 8 20.26 -1.19 -14.27
CA GLU A 8 19.17 -0.81 -15.19
C GLU A 8 18.09 -0.01 -14.46
N TYR A 9 17.65 -0.47 -13.29
CA TYR A 9 16.64 0.24 -12.50
C TYR A 9 17.10 1.64 -12.10
N ALA A 10 18.36 1.79 -11.67
CA ALA A 10 18.94 3.10 -11.34
C ALA A 10 18.96 4.04 -12.55
N ARG A 11 19.38 3.56 -13.73
CA ARG A 11 19.36 4.34 -14.98
C ARG A 11 17.95 4.80 -15.34
N THR A 12 16.95 3.92 -15.20
CA THR A 12 15.55 4.26 -15.45
C THR A 12 15.02 5.29 -14.47
N GLN A 13 15.36 5.18 -13.17
CA GLN A 13 14.98 6.17 -12.18
C GLN A 13 15.62 7.55 -12.44
N ASP A 14 16.90 7.58 -12.83
CA ASP A 14 17.57 8.83 -13.19
C ASP A 14 16.98 9.45 -14.45
N LEU A 15 16.65 8.63 -15.45
CA LEU A 15 15.98 9.09 -16.68
C LEU A 15 14.57 9.61 -16.40
N TRP A 16 13.82 8.97 -15.49
CA TRP A 16 12.50 9.43 -15.05
C TRP A 16 12.57 10.81 -14.40
N ARG A 17 13.55 11.04 -13.53
CA ARG A 17 13.73 12.34 -12.86
C ARG A 17 14.12 13.44 -13.86
N LYS A 18 14.96 13.14 -14.85
CA LYS A 18 15.47 14.12 -15.83
C LYS A 18 14.51 14.38 -17.00
N ASN A 19 13.87 13.33 -17.54
CA ASN A 19 13.00 13.43 -18.72
C ASN A 19 11.98 12.28 -18.75
N ARG A 20 10.82 12.50 -18.12
CA ARG A 20 9.73 11.53 -18.01
C ARG A 20 9.24 11.02 -19.37
N SER A 21 9.04 11.92 -20.33
CA SER A 21 8.51 11.56 -21.66
C SER A 21 9.47 10.66 -22.45
N LYS A 22 10.78 10.86 -22.31
CA LYS A 22 11.79 9.98 -22.91
C LYS A 22 11.84 8.62 -22.19
N CYS A 23 11.75 8.62 -20.86
CA CYS A 23 11.69 7.39 -20.06
C CYS A 23 10.48 6.53 -20.43
N LEU A 24 9.29 7.14 -20.53
CA LEU A 24 8.06 6.43 -20.91
C LEU A 24 8.17 5.82 -22.30
N ARG A 25 8.65 6.58 -23.30
CA ARG A 25 8.86 6.04 -24.65
C ARG A 25 9.86 4.89 -24.66
N MET A 26 10.94 4.99 -23.92
CA MET A 26 11.92 3.89 -23.82
C MET A 26 11.27 2.63 -23.21
N ILE A 27 10.57 2.76 -22.08
CA ILE A 27 9.90 1.62 -21.41
C ILE A 27 8.80 1.03 -22.30
N LEU A 28 7.96 1.87 -22.90
CA LEU A 28 6.83 1.42 -23.73
C LEU A 28 7.28 0.88 -25.09
N ASN A 29 8.35 1.42 -25.66
CA ASN A 29 8.91 0.93 -26.92
C ASN A 29 9.75 -0.34 -26.72
N ASP A 30 10.40 -0.56 -25.56
CA ASP A 30 11.04 -1.86 -25.26
C ASP A 30 10.01 -3.00 -25.14
N VAL A 31 8.72 -2.67 -24.97
CA VAL A 31 7.62 -3.63 -24.92
C VAL A 31 7.13 -4.01 -26.34
N THR A 32 7.73 -3.48 -27.42
CA THR A 32 7.33 -3.80 -28.81
C THR A 32 7.58 -5.27 -29.21
N GLY A 33 8.24 -6.07 -28.37
CA GLY A 33 8.35 -7.52 -28.54
C GLY A 33 7.15 -8.31 -28.02
N VAL A 34 6.17 -7.65 -27.38
CA VAL A 34 4.93 -8.32 -26.97
C VAL A 34 4.08 -8.56 -28.22
N GLN A 35 4.02 -9.82 -28.63
CA GLN A 35 3.04 -10.31 -29.60
C GLN A 35 1.65 -10.04 -29.03
N VAL A 36 1.03 -8.92 -29.45
CA VAL A 36 -0.35 -8.64 -29.11
C VAL A 36 -1.20 -9.70 -29.81
N PRO A 37 -2.02 -10.48 -29.08
CA PRO A 37 -2.86 -11.49 -29.71
C PRO A 37 -3.79 -10.85 -30.77
N PRO A 38 -4.13 -11.58 -31.84
CA PRO A 38 -5.09 -11.14 -32.84
C PRO A 38 -6.44 -10.70 -32.23
N LYS A 39 -7.09 -9.71 -32.85
CA LYS A 39 -8.33 -9.10 -32.33
C LYS A 39 -9.47 -10.10 -32.19
N ASP A 40 -9.55 -11.06 -33.08
CA ASP A 40 -10.50 -12.19 -33.09
C ASP A 40 -10.40 -13.06 -31.84
N ILE A 41 -9.23 -13.12 -31.19
CA ILE A 41 -9.04 -13.83 -29.92
C ILE A 41 -9.32 -12.89 -28.74
N MET A 42 -8.89 -11.63 -28.84
CA MET A 42 -9.04 -10.66 -27.74
C MET A 42 -10.50 -10.26 -27.50
N VAL A 43 -11.27 -10.04 -28.56
CA VAL A 43 -12.63 -9.48 -28.46
C VAL A 43 -13.57 -10.43 -27.69
N PRO A 44 -13.67 -11.74 -28.01
CA PRO A 44 -14.55 -12.64 -27.25
C PRO A 44 -14.15 -12.77 -25.78
N LEU A 45 -12.83 -12.75 -25.48
CA LEU A 45 -12.32 -12.79 -24.12
C LEU A 45 -12.80 -11.57 -23.32
N TRP A 46 -12.54 -10.36 -23.84
CA TRP A 46 -12.93 -9.13 -23.16
C TRP A 46 -14.44 -8.95 -23.11
N GLU A 47 -15.16 -9.39 -24.14
CA GLU A 47 -16.61 -9.43 -24.15
C GLU A 47 -17.17 -10.29 -23.01
N THR A 48 -16.57 -11.46 -22.78
CA THR A 48 -16.94 -12.35 -21.66
C THR A 48 -16.64 -11.69 -20.31
N VAL A 49 -15.49 -11.03 -20.16
CA VAL A 49 -15.11 -10.33 -18.93
C VAL A 49 -16.02 -9.13 -18.65
N MET A 50 -16.40 -8.37 -19.68
CA MET A 50 -17.21 -7.15 -19.54
C MET A 50 -18.72 -7.43 -19.42
N ARG A 51 -19.21 -8.53 -20.00
CA ARG A 51 -20.61 -8.96 -19.88
C ARG A 51 -20.85 -9.90 -18.69
N GLY A 52 -19.81 -10.51 -18.14
CA GLY A 52 -19.90 -11.31 -16.93
C GLY A 52 -20.38 -10.45 -15.77
N GLY A 53 -21.60 -10.71 -15.29
CA GLY A 53 -22.21 -10.02 -14.13
C GLY A 53 -21.58 -10.37 -12.78
N GLU A 54 -20.36 -10.88 -12.77
CA GLU A 54 -19.58 -10.96 -11.54
C GLU A 54 -18.86 -9.63 -11.39
N ASP A 55 -19.08 -8.98 -10.25
CA ASP A 55 -18.29 -7.83 -9.81
C ASP A 55 -16.81 -8.21 -9.76
N VAL A 56 -16.10 -8.08 -10.88
CA VAL A 56 -14.63 -8.12 -10.94
C VAL A 56 -14.08 -6.80 -10.40
N SER A 57 -14.49 -6.46 -9.18
CA SER A 57 -13.58 -5.74 -8.29
C SER A 57 -12.37 -6.67 -8.12
N PRO A 58 -11.13 -6.22 -8.39
CA PRO A 58 -9.96 -7.06 -8.21
C PRO A 58 -10.03 -7.61 -6.79
N GLY A 59 -10.17 -8.92 -6.64
CA GLY A 59 -10.56 -9.58 -5.39
C GLY A 59 -9.73 -9.12 -4.20
N ASN A 60 -10.19 -8.05 -3.55
CA ASN A 60 -9.53 -7.40 -2.42
C ASN A 60 -10.58 -7.23 -1.34
N CYS A 61 -10.85 -8.34 -0.69
CA CYS A 61 -10.48 -8.58 0.68
C CYS A 61 -11.38 -9.71 1.13
N ARG A 62 -10.81 -10.81 1.64
CA ARG A 62 -11.57 -11.68 2.54
C ARG A 62 -12.26 -10.74 3.54
N PRO A 63 -13.57 -10.89 3.83
CA PRO A 63 -14.21 -10.06 4.84
C PRO A 63 -13.35 -10.14 6.09
N GLN A 64 -12.67 -9.03 6.39
CA GLN A 64 -11.88 -8.94 7.60
C GLN A 64 -12.90 -9.11 8.73
N PRO A 65 -12.61 -9.95 9.73
CA PRO A 65 -13.52 -10.10 10.85
C PRO A 65 -13.84 -8.71 11.41
N VAL A 66 -15.11 -8.47 11.76
CA VAL A 66 -15.53 -7.23 12.41
C VAL A 66 -14.61 -7.00 13.61
N ILE A 67 -13.75 -5.99 13.52
CA ILE A 67 -12.80 -5.65 14.58
C ILE A 67 -13.60 -4.85 15.63
N ALA A 68 -14.17 -5.56 16.59
CA ALA A 68 -14.96 -4.95 17.67
C ALA A 68 -14.13 -4.02 18.59
N ASP A 69 -12.80 -4.14 18.55
CA ASP A 69 -11.88 -3.57 19.53
C ASP A 69 -10.79 -2.69 18.92
N LEU A 70 -11.11 -1.93 17.85
CA LEU A 70 -10.14 -1.12 17.10
C LEU A 70 -9.37 -0.10 17.97
N TRP A 71 -9.97 0.33 19.07
CA TRP A 71 -9.42 1.33 19.99
C TRP A 71 -8.73 0.74 21.21
N THR A 72 -8.66 -0.59 21.32
CA THR A 72 -7.94 -1.22 22.42
C THR A 72 -6.43 -1.04 22.28
N PRO A 73 -5.68 -0.94 23.39
CA PRO A 73 -4.23 -0.87 23.33
C PRO A 73 -3.66 -2.07 22.58
N ILE A 74 -2.77 -1.79 21.62
CA ILE A 74 -2.06 -2.81 20.84
C ILE A 74 -1.17 -3.59 21.80
N SER A 75 -1.33 -4.91 21.82
CA SER A 75 -0.57 -5.81 22.66
C SER A 75 0.82 -6.14 22.07
N PRO A 76 1.79 -6.55 22.90
CA PRO A 76 3.10 -7.01 22.42
C PRO A 76 3.00 -8.23 21.48
N LYS A 77 2.00 -9.09 21.67
CA LYS A 77 1.77 -10.30 20.85
C LYS A 77 1.35 -9.92 19.44
N GLU A 78 0.50 -8.92 19.29
CA GLU A 78 0.04 -8.43 17.98
C GLU A 78 1.19 -7.83 17.18
N ILE A 79 2.08 -7.08 17.84
CA ILE A 79 3.27 -6.51 17.19
C ILE A 79 4.17 -7.63 16.66
N LYS A 80 4.40 -8.67 17.46
CA LYS A 80 5.21 -9.82 17.02
C LYS A 80 4.59 -10.53 15.82
N LYS A 81 3.26 -10.67 15.80
CA LYS A 81 2.51 -11.29 14.68
C LYS A 81 2.52 -10.41 13.42
N ALA A 82 2.48 -9.10 13.58
CA ALA A 82 2.41 -8.12 12.49
C ALA A 82 3.78 -7.75 11.88
N MET A 83 4.89 -8.32 12.38
CA MET A 83 6.21 -8.01 11.83
C MET A 83 6.32 -8.42 10.35
N PRO A 84 6.83 -7.54 9.47
CA PRO A 84 6.94 -7.83 8.05
C PRO A 84 7.91 -8.99 7.76
N SER A 85 7.72 -9.67 6.64
CA SER A 85 8.66 -10.68 6.16
C SER A 85 10.01 -10.05 5.80
N ASN A 86 11.10 -10.81 5.83
CA ASN A 86 12.43 -10.27 5.46
C ASN A 86 12.58 -9.97 3.96
N THR A 87 11.60 -10.34 3.15
CA THR A 87 11.59 -10.15 1.69
C THR A 87 11.00 -8.81 1.28
N THR A 88 10.41 -8.04 2.20
CA THR A 88 9.88 -6.70 1.90
C THR A 88 11.01 -5.71 1.62
N LEU A 89 10.80 -4.86 0.62
CA LEU A 89 11.70 -3.75 0.32
C LEU A 89 11.67 -2.71 1.45
N ALA A 90 12.76 -1.96 1.60
CA ALA A 90 12.84 -0.86 2.55
C ALA A 90 11.88 0.26 2.16
N GLY A 91 11.32 0.94 3.16
CA GLY A 91 10.49 2.13 2.96
C GLY A 91 11.31 3.34 2.47
N PRO A 92 10.65 4.49 2.27
CA PRO A 92 11.31 5.75 1.90
C PRO A 92 12.28 6.26 2.98
N ASP A 93 12.15 5.76 4.21
CA ASP A 93 13.06 5.99 5.34
C ASP A 93 14.32 5.11 5.31
N GLY A 94 14.43 4.18 4.34
CA GLY A 94 15.55 3.26 4.20
C GLY A 94 15.57 2.12 5.23
N VAL A 95 14.56 2.03 6.11
CA VAL A 95 14.49 0.99 7.13
C VAL A 95 13.96 -0.30 6.50
N SER A 96 14.79 -1.34 6.48
CA SER A 96 14.39 -2.68 6.03
C SER A 96 13.74 -3.48 7.16
N ALA A 97 12.92 -4.48 6.82
CA ALA A 97 12.32 -5.40 7.80
C ALA A 97 13.39 -6.09 8.68
N ARG A 98 14.58 -6.34 8.13
CA ARG A 98 15.71 -6.91 8.88
C ARG A 98 16.23 -5.97 9.96
N LEU A 99 16.29 -4.67 9.68
CA LEU A 99 16.67 -3.65 10.66
C LEU A 99 15.58 -3.47 11.70
N LEU A 100 14.31 -3.41 11.26
CA LEU A 100 13.15 -3.30 12.16
C LEU A 100 13.09 -4.44 13.18
N LYS A 101 13.41 -5.67 12.78
CA LYS A 101 13.45 -6.84 13.68
C LYS A 101 14.58 -6.83 14.71
N ARG A 102 15.63 -6.03 14.51
CA ARG A 102 16.71 -5.87 15.49
C ARG A 102 16.33 -4.90 16.60
N VAL A 103 15.31 -4.06 16.38
CA VAL A 103 14.83 -3.11 17.37
C VAL A 103 14.03 -3.87 18.44
N PRO A 104 14.27 -3.62 19.74
CA PRO A 104 13.45 -4.18 20.81
C PRO A 104 11.96 -3.89 20.59
N HIS A 105 11.10 -4.89 20.78
CA HIS A 105 9.65 -4.76 20.54
C HIS A 105 8.95 -3.72 21.44
N THR A 106 9.62 -3.27 22.51
CA THR A 106 9.13 -2.20 23.40
C THR A 106 8.98 -0.86 22.67
N LEU A 107 9.92 -0.53 21.78
CA LEU A 107 9.90 0.74 21.04
C LEU A 107 8.72 0.87 20.05
N PRO A 108 8.47 -0.08 19.13
CA PRO A 108 7.29 -0.02 18.27
C PRO A 108 5.99 -0.11 19.08
N HIS A 109 5.97 -0.86 20.19
CA HIS A 109 4.81 -0.97 21.07
C HIS A 109 4.40 0.38 21.68
N THR A 110 5.35 1.07 22.30
CA THR A 110 5.09 2.40 22.87
C THR A 110 4.70 3.40 21.79
N LYS A 111 5.43 3.44 20.66
CA LYS A 111 5.12 4.38 19.57
C LYS A 111 3.73 4.19 18.97
N LEU A 112 3.34 2.94 18.67
CA LEU A 112 2.05 2.65 18.07
C LEU A 112 0.90 2.98 19.03
N ASN A 113 1.02 2.64 20.32
CA ASN A 113 0.02 2.98 21.33
C ASN A 113 -0.08 4.49 21.59
N CYS A 114 1.03 5.24 21.55
CA CYS A 114 0.98 6.70 21.60
C CYS A 114 0.26 7.32 20.39
N LEU A 115 0.47 6.77 19.18
CA LEU A 115 -0.23 7.23 17.97
C LEU A 115 -1.74 6.94 18.05
N LEU A 116 -2.11 5.74 18.53
CA LEU A 116 -3.50 5.35 18.74
C LEU A 116 -4.22 6.34 19.68
N TRP A 117 -3.60 6.68 20.81
CA TRP A 117 -4.18 7.61 21.78
C TRP A 117 -4.28 9.06 21.25
N LYS A 118 -3.33 9.54 20.44
CA LYS A 118 -3.44 10.87 19.83
C LYS A 118 -4.61 10.98 18.84
N SER A 119 -4.94 9.88 18.16
CA SER A 119 -6.07 9.80 17.24
C SER A 119 -7.42 9.93 17.97
N THR A 120 -7.57 9.30 19.14
CA THR A 120 -8.83 9.34 19.91
C THR A 120 -9.15 10.75 20.42
N TYR A 121 -8.16 11.51 20.91
CA TYR A 121 -8.39 12.91 21.31
C TYR A 121 -8.74 13.82 20.13
N THR A 122 -8.20 13.54 18.95
CA THR A 122 -8.49 14.32 17.75
C THR A 122 -9.94 14.12 17.32
N LEU A 123 -10.42 12.86 17.27
CA LEU A 123 -11.81 12.55 16.90
C LEU A 123 -12.82 12.97 17.97
N ALA A 124 -12.50 12.82 19.26
CA ALA A 124 -13.36 13.33 20.33
C ALA A 124 -13.52 14.86 20.30
N GLY A 125 -12.47 15.60 19.90
CA GLY A 125 -12.54 17.05 19.67
C GLY A 125 -13.41 17.46 18.47
N PHE A 126 -13.52 16.60 17.45
CA PHE A 126 -14.43 16.79 16.32
C PHE A 126 -15.89 16.49 16.69
N TYR A 127 -16.15 15.42 17.44
CA TYR A 127 -17.51 15.08 17.88
C TYR A 127 -18.11 16.13 18.85
N ASN A 128 -17.29 16.74 19.71
CA ASN A 128 -17.75 17.80 20.62
C ASN A 128 -17.99 19.17 19.93
N ASN A 129 -17.47 19.38 18.71
CA ASN A 129 -17.65 20.63 17.95
C ASN A 129 -18.89 20.62 17.05
N LEU A 130 -19.46 19.45 16.75
CA LEU A 130 -20.69 19.34 15.96
C LEU A 130 -21.95 19.59 16.80
N ASN A 131 -21.86 19.46 18.13
CA ASN A 131 -23.02 19.55 19.03
C ASN A 131 -23.21 20.93 19.70
N THR A 132 -22.45 21.95 19.29
CA THR A 132 -22.48 23.30 19.90
C THR A 132 -22.92 24.42 18.95
N LYS A 133 -23.47 24.09 17.77
CA LYS A 133 -23.96 25.09 16.80
C LYS A 133 -25.48 25.23 16.68
N GLU A 134 -26.26 24.52 17.49
CA GLU A 134 -27.68 24.78 17.65
C GLU A 134 -27.97 25.11 19.13
N ILE A 135 -28.94 25.98 19.40
CA ILE A 135 -29.22 26.64 20.69
C ILE A 135 -28.45 27.95 20.92
N ARG A 136 -28.58 28.89 19.97
CA ARG A 136 -28.74 30.33 20.27
C ARG A 136 -29.65 30.97 19.22
N ARG A 137 -30.96 30.84 19.40
CA ARG A 137 -31.98 31.81 19.00
C ARG A 137 -33.15 31.71 19.97
#